data_AF-A0A0M3KH50-F1
#
_entry.id   AF-A0A0M3KH50-F1
#
_cell.length_a   1.000
_cell.length_b   1.000
_cell.length_c   1.000
_cell.angle_alpha   90.00
_cell.angle_beta   90.00
_cell.angle_gamma   90.00
#
_symmetry.space_group_name_H-M   'P 1'
#
loop_
_entity.id
_entity.type
_entity.pdbx_description
1 polymer ?
#
loop_
_entity_poly.entity_id
_entity_poly.type
_entity_poly.pdbx_seq_one_letter_code
_entity_poly.pdbx_strand_id
1 'polypeptide(L)'
;VSFADDPIIICVSKYDIDFCKKLVVSCAEQAHLAVPEWSIRSSLPLPQPIATCIIKENYVAMCYAQDGVTLCNTWFTACFIVNFELPFTEKQKNCVEIKHPIATCIAKYGPGFCNKVLKSCSELLNQPILPRTPGSLQEFLEPIAICISKGFTSLFAQVFDSVLDWIESMQ
;
A
#
# COMPACT_ATOMS: atom_id res chain seq x y z
N VAL A 1 -25.79 -9.85 -23.57
CA VAL A 1 -24.60 -9.12 -23.07
C VAL A 1 -23.52 -9.30 -24.12
N SER A 2 -23.00 -8.21 -24.68
CA SER A 2 -21.94 -8.34 -25.67
C SER A 2 -20.65 -8.77 -24.97
N PHE A 3 -19.76 -9.51 -25.64
CA PHE A 3 -18.45 -9.85 -25.07
C PHE A 3 -17.61 -8.60 -24.72
N ALA A 4 -17.96 -7.43 -25.25
CA ALA A 4 -17.28 -6.17 -24.96
C ALA A 4 -17.59 -5.60 -23.56
N ASP A 5 -18.59 -6.14 -22.86
CA ASP A 5 -19.02 -5.67 -21.54
C ASP A 5 -18.52 -6.57 -20.38
N ASP A 6 -17.67 -7.57 -20.68
CA ASP A 6 -17.13 -8.45 -19.64
C ASP A 6 -16.11 -7.68 -18.77
N PRO A 7 -16.35 -7.54 -17.45
CA PRO A 7 -15.46 -6.83 -16.54
C PRO A 7 -14.02 -7.34 -16.55
N ILE A 8 -13.81 -8.64 -16.77
CA ILE A 8 -12.47 -9.24 -16.86
C ILE A 8 -11.80 -8.85 -18.16
N ILE A 9 -12.51 -8.89 -19.29
CA ILE A 9 -11.94 -8.46 -20.58
C ILE A 9 -11.55 -6.98 -20.51
N ILE A 10 -12.42 -6.14 -19.95
CA ILE A 10 -12.12 -4.72 -19.73
C ILE A 10 -10.89 -4.57 -18.82
N CYS A 11 -10.82 -5.30 -17.71
CA CYS A 11 -9.66 -5.27 -16.81
C CYS A 11 -8.36 -5.67 -17.53
N VAL A 12 -8.37 -6.80 -18.25
CA VAL A 12 -7.20 -7.34 -18.96
C VAL A 12 -6.78 -6.47 -20.14
N SER A 13 -7.69 -5.66 -20.68
CA SER A 13 -7.33 -4.66 -21.70
C SER A 13 -6.48 -3.51 -21.14
N LYS A 14 -6.59 -3.24 -19.83
CA LYS A 14 -5.86 -2.17 -19.13
C LYS A 14 -4.67 -2.67 -18.31
N TYR A 15 -4.77 -3.88 -17.77
CA TYR A 15 -3.83 -4.49 -16.83
C TYR A 15 -3.48 -5.91 -17.25
N ASP A 16 -2.48 -6.51 -16.61
CA ASP A 16 -2.18 -7.92 -16.87
C ASP A 16 -3.20 -8.88 -16.22
N ILE A 17 -3.26 -10.10 -16.74
CA ILE A 17 -4.21 -11.12 -16.28
C ILE A 17 -4.02 -11.48 -14.81
N ASP A 18 -2.79 -11.46 -14.28
CA ASP A 18 -2.53 -11.84 -12.91
C ASP A 18 -2.97 -10.76 -11.93
N PHE A 19 -2.80 -9.48 -12.30
CA PHE A 19 -3.42 -8.36 -11.60
C PHE A 19 -4.94 -8.50 -11.54
N CYS A 20 -5.60 -8.73 -12.68
CA CYS A 20 -7.06 -8.86 -12.73
C CYS A 20 -7.59 -10.03 -11.90
N LYS A 21 -6.87 -11.16 -11.84
CA LYS A 21 -7.20 -12.27 -10.93
C LYS A 21 -7.18 -11.83 -9.47
N LYS A 22 -6.11 -11.14 -9.05
CA LYS A 22 -6.01 -10.62 -7.69
C LYS A 22 -7.11 -9.60 -7.41
N LEU A 23 -7.47 -8.76 -8.39
CA LEU A 23 -8.55 -7.80 -8.26
C LEU A 23 -9.92 -8.48 -8.06
N VAL A 24 -10.20 -9.57 -8.76
CA VAL A 24 -11.42 -10.38 -8.52
C VAL A 24 -11.46 -10.87 -7.07
N VAL A 25 -10.36 -11.43 -6.56
CA VAL A 25 -10.26 -11.91 -5.18
C VAL A 25 -10.51 -10.77 -4.20
N SER A 26 -9.80 -9.65 -4.36
CA SER A 26 -9.97 -8.46 -3.50
C SER A 26 -11.40 -7.94 -3.53
N CYS A 27 -12.03 -7.87 -4.71
CA CYS A 27 -13.42 -7.43 -4.85
C CYS A 27 -14.42 -8.40 -4.20
N ALA A 28 -14.18 -9.71 -4.28
CA ALA A 28 -15.00 -10.71 -3.61
C ALA A 28 -14.91 -10.58 -2.08
N GLU A 29 -13.70 -10.37 -1.55
CA GLU A 29 -13.48 -10.13 -0.11
C GLU A 29 -14.22 -8.88 0.38
N GLN A 30 -14.13 -7.76 -0.36
CA GLN A 30 -14.86 -6.53 -0.03
C GLN A 30 -16.38 -6.69 -0.07
N ALA A 31 -16.89 -7.55 -0.96
CA ALA A 31 -18.30 -7.87 -1.06
C ALA A 31 -18.75 -8.95 -0.06
N HIS A 32 -17.83 -9.53 0.72
CA HIS A 32 -18.07 -10.69 1.58
C HIS A 32 -18.66 -11.89 0.81
N LEU A 33 -18.21 -12.09 -0.42
CA LEU A 33 -18.63 -13.19 -1.29
C LEU A 33 -17.50 -14.22 -1.40
N ALA A 34 -17.87 -15.49 -1.59
CA ALA A 34 -16.90 -16.52 -1.93
C ALA A 34 -16.25 -16.21 -3.28
N VAL A 35 -14.93 -16.36 -3.35
CA VAL A 35 -14.19 -16.26 -4.61
C VAL A 35 -14.68 -17.38 -5.53
N PRO A 36 -15.21 -17.09 -6.72
CA PRO A 36 -15.59 -18.15 -7.63
C PRO A 36 -14.32 -18.86 -8.11
N GLU A 37 -14.21 -20.15 -7.79
CA GLU A 37 -13.10 -21.04 -8.18
C GLU A 37 -12.85 -21.08 -9.70
N TRP A 38 -13.81 -20.58 -10.48
CA TRP A 38 -13.95 -20.72 -11.92
C TRP A 38 -13.76 -19.42 -12.74
N SER A 39 -13.47 -18.28 -12.09
CA SER A 39 -13.63 -16.93 -12.68
C SER A 39 -12.67 -16.54 -13.82
N ILE A 40 -11.71 -17.39 -14.21
CA ILE A 40 -10.69 -17.03 -15.21
C ILE A 40 -10.82 -17.83 -16.51
N ARG A 41 -11.51 -18.98 -16.48
CA ARG A 41 -11.67 -19.86 -17.65
C ARG A 41 -13.11 -20.28 -17.96
N SER A 42 -14.04 -20.08 -17.04
CA SER A 42 -15.43 -20.41 -17.30
C SER A 42 -16.15 -19.21 -17.91
N SER A 43 -17.05 -19.47 -18.84
CA SER A 43 -17.93 -18.49 -19.47
C SER A 43 -19.04 -17.97 -18.55
N LEU A 44 -18.96 -18.25 -17.24
CA LEU A 44 -19.98 -17.81 -16.30
C LEU A 44 -19.75 -16.34 -15.94
N PRO A 45 -20.81 -15.50 -15.93
CA PRO A 45 -20.68 -14.10 -15.55
C PRO A 45 -20.32 -13.96 -14.06
N LEU A 46 -19.47 -12.99 -13.75
CA LEU A 46 -19.16 -12.60 -12.37
C LEU A 46 -20.43 -12.12 -11.65
N PRO A 47 -20.55 -12.38 -10.33
CA PRO A 47 -21.56 -11.72 -9.50
C PRO A 47 -21.50 -10.19 -9.65
N GLN A 48 -22.67 -9.55 -9.74
CA GLN A 48 -22.78 -8.11 -10.00
C GLN A 48 -21.96 -7.22 -9.03
N PRO A 49 -21.85 -7.52 -7.72
CA PRO A 49 -21.01 -6.73 -6.82
C PRO A 49 -19.53 -6.76 -7.19
N ILE A 50 -19.02 -7.93 -7.60
CA ILE A 50 -17.62 -8.11 -8.02
C ILE A 50 -17.39 -7.40 -9.35
N ALA A 51 -18.28 -7.60 -10.33
CA ALA A 51 -18.23 -6.93 -11.63
C ALA A 51 -18.20 -5.40 -11.47
N THR A 52 -19.06 -4.85 -10.62
CA THR A 52 -19.13 -3.42 -10.33
C THR A 52 -17.85 -2.91 -9.66
N CYS A 53 -17.29 -3.67 -8.72
CA CYS A 53 -16.03 -3.34 -8.05
C CYS A 53 -14.86 -3.25 -9.05
N ILE A 54 -14.78 -4.18 -9.99
CA ILE A 54 -13.75 -4.19 -11.05
C ILE A 54 -13.95 -3.01 -12.00
N ILE A 55 -15.16 -2.82 -12.54
CA ILE A 55 -15.47 -1.76 -13.52
C ILE A 55 -15.20 -0.37 -12.92
N LYS A 56 -15.54 -0.18 -11.64
CA LYS A 56 -15.33 1.10 -10.94
C LYS A 56 -13.91 1.28 -10.41
N GLU A 57 -13.02 0.30 -10.62
CA GLU A 57 -11.66 0.31 -10.10
C GLU A 57 -11.64 0.68 -8.60
N ASN A 58 -12.42 -0.06 -7.80
CA ASN A 58 -12.55 0.22 -6.37
C ASN A 58 -11.18 0.34 -5.72
N TYR A 59 -10.89 1.51 -5.13
CA TYR A 59 -9.54 1.88 -4.71
C TYR A 59 -8.91 0.90 -3.70
N VAL A 60 -9.71 0.42 -2.75
CA VAL A 60 -9.25 -0.57 -1.75
C VAL A 60 -8.88 -1.88 -2.43
N ALA A 61 -9.76 -2.38 -3.30
CA ALA A 61 -9.53 -3.62 -4.04
C ALA A 61 -8.33 -3.51 -5.00
N MET A 62 -8.15 -2.37 -5.66
CA MET A 62 -7.00 -2.06 -6.52
C MET A 62 -5.69 -2.10 -5.72
N CYS A 63 -5.66 -1.45 -4.55
CA CYS A 63 -4.51 -1.50 -3.66
C CYS A 63 -4.20 -2.94 -3.25
N TYR A 64 -5.20 -3.69 -2.77
CA TYR A 64 -5.01 -5.08 -2.34
C TYR A 64 -4.50 -5.98 -3.46
N ALA A 65 -4.99 -5.78 -4.69
CA ALA A 65 -4.54 -6.53 -5.85
C ALA A 65 -3.08 -6.21 -6.22
N GLN A 66 -2.69 -4.93 -6.10
CA GLN A 66 -1.36 -4.46 -6.49
C GLN A 66 -0.29 -4.79 -5.45
N ASP A 67 -0.55 -4.46 -4.19
CA ASP A 67 0.44 -4.39 -3.12
C ASP A 67 0.14 -5.35 -1.95
N GLY A 68 -1.04 -5.99 -1.95
CA GLY A 68 -1.47 -6.93 -0.92
C GLY A 68 -2.15 -6.29 0.29
N VAL A 69 -3.05 -7.05 0.91
CA VAL A 69 -3.92 -6.58 2.00
C VAL A 69 -3.13 -6.00 3.19
N THR A 70 -2.05 -6.67 3.61
CA THR A 70 -1.27 -6.25 4.79
C THR A 70 -0.62 -4.88 4.59
N LEU A 71 -0.03 -4.65 3.42
CA LEU A 71 0.68 -3.42 3.11
C LEU A 71 -0.30 -2.26 2.94
N CYS A 72 -1.37 -2.47 2.18
CA CYS A 72 -2.43 -1.48 2.02
C CYS A 72 -3.10 -1.10 3.34
N ASN A 73 -3.40 -2.06 4.22
CA ASN A 73 -3.94 -1.74 5.55
C ASN A 73 -2.97 -0.91 6.40
N THR A 74 -1.67 -1.18 6.28
CA THR A 74 -0.64 -0.38 6.94
C THR A 74 -0.64 1.05 6.41
N TRP A 75 -0.75 1.23 5.09
CA TRP A 75 -0.86 2.55 4.46
C TRP A 75 -2.16 3.26 4.83
N PHE A 76 -3.31 2.60 4.78
CA PHE A 76 -4.59 3.16 5.19
C PHE A 76 -4.56 3.63 6.64
N THR A 77 -3.98 2.83 7.54
CA THR A 77 -3.79 3.21 8.95
C THR A 77 -2.89 4.43 9.08
N ALA A 78 -1.76 4.46 8.35
CA ALA A 78 -0.85 5.61 8.36
C ALA A 78 -1.50 6.89 7.79
N CYS A 79 -2.43 6.73 6.86
CA CYS A 79 -3.22 7.79 6.26
C CYS A 79 -4.50 8.14 7.05
N PHE A 80 -4.71 7.54 8.23
CA PHE A 80 -5.92 7.72 9.05
C PHE A 80 -7.23 7.40 8.31
N ILE A 81 -7.18 6.45 7.39
CA ILE A 81 -8.36 5.95 6.66
C ILE A 81 -8.95 4.81 7.47
N VAL A 82 -10.05 5.11 8.16
CA VAL A 82 -10.75 4.16 9.05
C VAL A 82 -12.11 3.71 8.53
N ASN A 83 -12.66 4.41 7.54
CA ASN A 83 -13.96 4.10 6.94
C ASN A 83 -13.77 3.76 5.46
N PHE A 84 -14.09 2.50 5.10
CA PHE A 84 -13.99 1.96 3.74
C PHE A 84 -15.32 1.98 2.97
N GLU A 85 -16.44 2.34 3.63
CA GLU A 85 -17.76 2.43 3.03
C GLU A 85 -17.94 3.73 2.22
N LEU A 86 -17.18 4.78 2.57
CA LEU A 86 -17.22 6.07 1.89
C LEU A 86 -16.16 6.14 0.79
N PRO A 87 -16.46 6.84 -0.33
CA PRO A 87 -15.46 7.14 -1.33
C PRO A 87 -14.28 7.91 -0.72
N PHE A 88 -13.06 7.47 -1.03
CA PHE A 88 -11.87 8.14 -0.55
C PHE A 88 -11.74 9.50 -1.20
N THR A 89 -11.41 10.50 -0.38
CA THR A 89 -11.04 11.84 -0.86
C THR A 89 -9.72 11.77 -1.63
N GLU A 90 -9.48 12.74 -2.52
CA GLU A 90 -8.22 12.83 -3.26
C GLU A 90 -7.00 12.91 -2.33
N LYS A 91 -7.11 13.65 -1.21
CA LYS A 91 -6.05 13.72 -0.20
C LYS A 91 -5.70 12.35 0.41
N GLN A 92 -6.72 11.52 0.66
CA GLN A 92 -6.51 10.16 1.17
C GLN A 92 -5.87 9.25 0.13
N LYS A 93 -6.30 9.33 -1.14
CA LYS A 93 -5.68 8.57 -2.24
C LYS A 93 -4.22 8.96 -2.44
N ASN A 94 -3.94 10.25 -2.51
CA ASN A 94 -2.58 10.76 -2.65
C ASN A 94 -1.69 10.30 -1.50
N CYS A 95 -2.21 10.21 -0.27
CA CYS A 95 -1.46 9.69 0.86
C CYS A 95 -1.01 8.24 0.69
N VAL A 96 -1.90 7.39 0.16
CA VAL A 96 -1.60 5.97 -0.07
C VAL A 96 -0.69 5.80 -1.29
N GLU A 97 -0.90 6.58 -2.35
CA GLU A 97 -0.11 6.54 -3.59
C GLU A 97 1.35 6.95 -3.41
N ILE A 98 1.64 7.85 -2.47
CA ILE A 98 3.02 8.23 -2.11
C ILE A 98 3.79 7.03 -1.47
N LYS A 99 3.13 5.89 -1.25
CA LYS A 99 3.69 4.63 -0.70
C LYS A 99 4.59 4.93 0.49
N HIS A 100 3.98 5.54 1.48
CA HIS A 100 4.66 6.18 2.60
C HIS A 100 5.87 5.34 3.09
N PRO A 101 7.12 5.83 2.94
CA PRO A 101 8.33 5.04 3.18
C PRO A 101 8.40 4.42 4.58
N ILE A 102 7.97 5.17 5.62
CA ILE A 102 7.88 4.61 6.97
C ILE A 102 6.82 3.52 7.11
N ALA A 103 5.67 3.64 6.45
CA ALA A 103 4.62 2.64 6.55
C ALA A 103 5.02 1.35 5.81
N THR A 104 5.67 1.50 4.65
CA THR A 104 6.31 0.40 3.93
C THR A 104 7.40 -0.28 4.78
N CYS A 105 8.21 0.53 5.47
CA CYS A 105 9.17 0.00 6.43
C CYS A 105 8.47 -0.81 7.53
N ILE A 106 7.48 -0.23 8.20
CA ILE A 106 6.81 -0.82 9.36
C ILE A 106 6.19 -2.16 8.97
N ALA A 107 5.54 -2.21 7.80
CA ALA A 107 4.97 -3.44 7.28
C ALA A 107 6.01 -4.56 7.07
N LYS A 108 7.24 -4.20 6.67
CA LYS A 108 8.28 -5.16 6.31
C LYS A 108 9.20 -5.55 7.48
N TYR A 109 9.58 -4.60 8.32
CA TYR A 109 10.60 -4.75 9.35
C TYR A 109 10.08 -4.49 10.78
N GLY A 110 8.82 -4.06 10.92
CA GLY A 110 8.22 -3.74 12.19
C GLY A 110 8.54 -2.32 12.70
N PRO A 111 7.73 -1.78 13.62
CA PRO A 111 7.81 -0.39 14.04
C PRO A 111 9.09 -0.02 14.79
N GLY A 112 9.66 -0.94 15.56
CA GLY A 112 10.89 -0.68 16.32
C GLY A 112 12.07 -0.34 15.41
N PHE A 113 12.31 -1.16 14.38
CA PHE A 113 13.37 -0.94 13.40
C PHE A 113 13.15 0.37 12.64
N CYS A 114 11.94 0.61 12.17
CA CYS A 114 11.62 1.79 11.37
C CYS A 114 11.73 3.10 12.14
N ASN A 115 11.36 3.10 13.42
CA ASN A 115 11.56 4.25 14.28
C ASN A 115 13.04 4.57 14.48
N LYS A 116 13.91 3.55 14.58
CA LYS A 116 15.38 3.74 14.59
C LYS A 116 15.86 4.35 13.27
N VAL A 117 15.46 3.81 12.13
CA VAL A 117 15.83 4.37 10.80
C VAL A 117 15.35 5.80 10.64
N LEU A 118 14.11 6.11 11.05
CA LEU A 118 13.58 7.46 11.01
C LEU A 118 14.41 8.42 11.87
N LYS A 119 14.75 8.02 13.09
CA LYS A 119 15.60 8.79 13.99
C LYS A 119 16.99 9.04 13.38
N SER A 120 17.63 8.00 12.85
CA SER A 120 18.94 8.14 12.19
C SER A 120 18.88 9.04 10.97
N CYS A 121 17.84 8.96 10.14
CA CYS A 121 17.66 9.85 9.00
C CYS A 121 17.44 11.31 9.42
N SER A 122 16.69 11.54 10.50
CA SER A 122 16.48 12.86 11.08
C SER A 122 17.80 13.47 11.59
N GLU A 123 18.60 12.68 12.31
CA GLU A 123 19.92 13.09 12.82
C GLU A 123 20.92 13.36 11.69
N LEU A 124 21.02 12.44 10.71
CA LEU A 124 21.93 12.56 9.57
C LEU A 124 21.67 13.83 8.75
N LEU A 125 20.39 14.17 8.55
CA LEU A 125 19.98 15.31 7.74
C LEU A 125 19.85 16.60 8.57
N ASN A 126 20.01 16.51 9.90
CA ASN A 126 19.73 17.60 10.85
C ASN A 126 18.34 18.21 10.64
N GLN A 127 17.34 17.35 10.45
CA GLN A 127 15.94 17.72 10.20
C GLN A 127 15.06 17.16 11.30
N PRO A 128 14.15 17.96 11.91
CA PRO A 128 13.31 17.47 13.00
C PRO A 128 12.25 16.48 12.49
N ILE A 129 11.95 15.47 13.31
CA ILE A 129 10.77 14.62 13.10
C ILE A 129 9.55 15.44 13.48
N LEU A 130 8.73 15.82 12.51
CA LEU A 130 7.50 16.55 12.77
C LEU A 130 6.50 15.64 13.52
N PRO A 131 5.81 16.18 14.54
CA PRO A 131 4.77 15.44 15.26
C PRO A 131 3.64 15.09 14.29
N ARG A 132 3.07 13.89 14.44
CA ARG A 132 1.86 13.51 13.71
C ARG A 132 0.71 14.39 14.14
N THR A 133 0.21 15.22 13.23
CA THR A 133 -1.12 15.80 13.36
C THR A 133 -2.16 14.71 13.06
N PRO A 134 -3.14 14.47 13.97
CA PRO A 134 -4.21 13.53 13.70
C PRO A 134 -4.96 13.90 12.42
N GLY A 135 -5.15 12.94 11.51
CA GLY A 135 -5.86 13.18 10.24
C GLY A 135 -5.05 13.89 9.16
N SER A 136 -3.74 14.13 9.37
CA SER A 136 -2.82 14.47 8.30
C SER A 136 -1.79 13.37 8.11
N LEU A 137 -1.19 13.30 6.91
CA LEU A 137 0.09 12.65 6.74
C LEU A 137 1.04 13.16 7.84
N GLN A 138 1.86 12.27 8.39
CA GLN A 138 3.09 12.75 8.98
C GLN A 138 3.86 13.36 7.82
N GLU A 139 3.89 14.68 7.75
CA GLU A 139 4.69 15.38 6.77
C GLU A 139 6.14 15.09 7.13
N PHE A 140 6.71 14.13 6.43
CA PHE A 140 8.14 14.02 6.37
C PHE A 140 8.61 15.08 5.40
N LEU A 141 9.61 15.85 5.82
CA LEU A 141 10.39 16.59 4.86
C LEU A 141 10.89 15.59 3.83
N GLU A 142 10.70 15.90 2.55
CA GLU A 142 11.07 15.04 1.42
C GLU A 142 12.47 14.40 1.57
N PRO A 143 13.50 15.10 2.11
CA PRO A 143 14.81 14.51 2.39
C PRO A 143 14.76 13.29 3.34
N ILE A 144 13.93 13.32 4.37
CA ILE A 144 13.77 12.21 5.32
C ILE A 144 13.10 11.02 4.64
N ALA A 145 12.05 11.26 3.84
CA ALA A 145 11.37 10.22 3.09
C ALA A 145 12.30 9.51 2.09
N ILE A 146 13.16 10.27 1.42
CA ILE A 146 14.20 9.75 0.52
C ILE A 146 15.23 8.93 1.30
N CYS A 147 15.71 9.44 2.44
CA CYS A 147 16.67 8.73 3.30
C CYS A 147 16.13 7.37 3.75
N ILE A 148 14.90 7.36 4.26
CA ILE A 148 14.20 6.15 4.68
C ILE A 148 14.08 5.16 3.52
N SER A 149 13.62 5.63 2.35
CA SER A 149 13.47 4.81 1.14
C SER A 149 14.79 4.17 0.69
N LYS A 150 15.90 4.90 0.80
CA LYS A 150 17.24 4.41 0.45
C LYS A 150 17.81 3.44 1.49
N GLY A 151 17.49 3.62 2.77
CA GLY A 151 17.91 2.71 3.84
C GLY A 151 17.45 1.26 3.66
N PHE A 152 16.40 1.02 2.86
CA PHE A 152 15.83 -0.31 2.64
C PHE A 152 16.28 -1.03 1.36
N THR A 153 16.98 -0.36 0.44
CA THR A 153 17.58 -1.07 -0.69
C THR A 153 18.77 -1.87 -0.14
N SER A 154 18.84 -3.16 -0.51
CA SER A 154 19.64 -4.20 0.17
C SER A 154 21.11 -3.88 0.46
N LEU A 155 21.68 -2.91 -0.24
CA LEU A 155 23.06 -2.45 -0.02
C LEU A 155 23.23 -1.65 1.27
N PHE A 156 22.20 -0.92 1.71
CA PHE A 156 22.28 -0.12 2.92
C PHE A 156 21.90 -0.89 4.18
N ALA A 157 21.06 -1.93 4.14
CA ALA A 157 20.70 -2.68 5.35
C ALA A 157 21.94 -3.25 6.08
N GLN A 158 22.92 -3.78 5.35
CA GLN A 158 24.18 -4.28 5.92
C GLN A 158 25.08 -3.16 6.49
N VAL A 159 25.07 -1.99 5.85
CA VAL A 159 25.86 -0.83 6.30
C VAL A 159 25.15 -0.11 7.45
N PHE A 160 23.83 -0.09 7.47
CA PHE A 160 23.03 0.56 8.49
C PHE A 160 23.13 -0.20 9.80
N ASP A 161 23.13 -1.53 9.79
CA ASP A 161 23.42 -2.33 11.00
C ASP A 161 24.82 -1.98 11.56
N SER A 162 25.82 -1.84 10.68
CA SER A 162 27.18 -1.44 11.08
C SER A 162 27.26 -0.01 11.63
N VAL A 163 26.47 0.92 11.09
CA VAL A 163 26.39 2.32 11.55
C VAL A 163 25.56 2.43 12.83
N LEU A 164 24.52 1.61 12.99
CA LEU A 164 23.71 1.57 14.21
C LEU A 164 24.52 1.01 15.38
N ASP A 165 25.28 -0.06 15.14
CA ASP A 165 26.24 -0.61 16.11
C ASP A 165 27.32 0.43 16.47
N TRP A 166 27.76 1.25 15.50
CA TRP A 166 28.71 2.33 15.74
C TRP A 166 28.11 3.46 16.59
N ILE A 167 26.85 3.85 16.34
CA ILE A 167 26.13 4.87 17.12
C ILE A 167 25.84 4.37 18.55
N GLU A 168 25.43 3.11 18.72
CA GLU A 168 25.21 2.51 20.04
C GLU A 168 26.52 2.36 20.84
N SER A 169 27.69 2.31 20.18
CA SER A 169 29.01 2.31 20.84
C SER A 169 29.51 3.69 21.31
N MET A 170 28.81 4.77 20.93
CA MET A 170 29.16 6.15 21.28
C MET A 170 28.28 6.76 22.39
N GLN A 171 27.33 6.00 22.96
CA GLN A 171 26.57 6.35 24.16
C GLN A 171 27.14 5.67 25.40
#